data_AF-A0A523UNX0-F1
#
_entry.id   AF-A0A523UNX0-F1
#
_cell.length_a   1.000
_cell.length_b   1.000
_cell.length_c   1.000
_cell.angle_alpha   90.00
_cell.angle_beta   90.00
_cell.angle_gamma   90.00
#
_symmetry.space_group_name_H-M   'P 1'
#
loop_
_entity.id
_entity.type
_entity.pdbx_description
1 polymer ?
#
loop_
_entity_poly.entity_id
_entity_poly.type
_entity_poly.pdbx_seq_one_letter_code
_entity_poly.pdbx_strand_id
1 'polypeptide(L)'
;MPKSLKSFFRPYWRAALIWSIIAGIIVVSIFLRWDKKVVAAVVIVFGLATQAFGGAIALIGAVPIIGPLIVKAITLPFILVVNGIGYLVTFFALRRGYKIDVMKSRVLISSFLVGVILGFVLGRLI
;
A
#
# COMPACT_ATOMS: atom_id res chain seq x y z
N MET A 1 23.24 -33.51 -4.36
CA MET A 1 21.82 -33.49 -3.90
C MET A 1 21.10 -32.37 -4.66
N PRO A 2 20.28 -32.66 -5.69
CA PRO A 2 19.72 -31.61 -6.53
C PRO A 2 18.58 -30.91 -5.79
N LYS A 3 18.73 -29.60 -5.56
CA LYS A 3 17.69 -28.76 -4.98
C LYS A 3 16.58 -28.57 -6.03
N SER A 4 15.38 -29.08 -5.75
CA SER A 4 14.18 -28.96 -6.58
C SER A 4 13.88 -27.51 -6.98
N LEU A 5 13.69 -27.24 -8.28
CA LEU A 5 13.37 -25.90 -8.82
C LEU A 5 12.16 -25.22 -8.12
N LYS A 6 11.23 -26.01 -7.57
CA LYS A 6 10.03 -25.49 -6.90
C LYS A 6 10.32 -24.75 -5.59
N SER A 7 11.43 -25.03 -4.91
CA SER A 7 11.78 -24.31 -3.67
C SER A 7 12.44 -22.95 -3.96
N PHE A 8 13.05 -22.79 -5.13
CA PHE A 8 13.64 -21.51 -5.57
C PHE A 8 12.59 -20.54 -6.12
N PHE A 9 11.49 -21.00 -6.73
CA PHE A 9 10.52 -20.09 -7.37
C PHE A 9 9.51 -19.41 -6.43
N ARG A 10 9.19 -20.01 -5.28
CA ARG A 10 8.19 -19.49 -4.34
C ARG A 10 8.53 -18.09 -3.76
N PRO A 11 9.78 -17.77 -3.40
CA PRO A 11 10.12 -16.45 -2.84
C PRO A 11 10.11 -15.32 -3.87
N TYR A 12 10.53 -15.59 -5.12
CA TYR A 12 10.72 -14.54 -6.14
C TYR A 12 9.47 -14.23 -6.97
N TRP A 13 8.43 -15.07 -6.90
CA TRP A 13 7.17 -14.86 -7.61
C TRP A 13 6.56 -13.47 -7.34
N ARG A 14 6.61 -12.98 -6.09
CA ARG A 14 6.07 -11.66 -5.74
C ARG A 14 6.88 -10.53 -6.38
N ALA A 15 8.20 -10.65 -6.39
CA ALA A 15 9.07 -9.69 -7.06
C ALA A 15 8.83 -9.69 -8.58
N ALA A 16 8.75 -10.87 -9.19
CA ALA A 16 8.43 -11.03 -10.60
C ALA A 16 7.08 -10.38 -10.97
N LEU A 17 6.06 -10.52 -10.11
CA LEU A 17 4.75 -9.92 -10.31
C LEU A 17 4.81 -8.37 -10.26
N ILE A 18 5.56 -7.80 -9.32
CA ILE A 18 5.76 -6.34 -9.22
C ILE A 18 6.48 -5.80 -10.47
N TRP A 19 7.57 -6.47 -10.90
CA TRP A 19 8.29 -6.09 -12.11
C TRP A 19 7.39 -6.20 -13.35
N SER A 20 6.53 -7.22 -13.42
CA SER A 20 5.56 -7.37 -14.50
C SER A 20 4.52 -6.24 -14.52
N ILE A 21 4.06 -5.77 -13.36
CA ILE A 21 3.12 -4.64 -13.27
C ILE A 21 3.79 -3.35 -13.76
N ILE A 22 5.01 -3.06 -13.31
CA ILE A 22 5.76 -1.87 -13.74
C ILE A 22 5.98 -1.89 -15.26
N ALA A 23 6.40 -3.04 -15.81
CA ALA A 23 6.55 -3.22 -17.25
C ALA A 23 5.21 -3.01 -17.98
N GLY A 24 4.11 -3.54 -17.44
CA GLY A 24 2.77 -3.34 -17.97
C GLY A 24 2.35 -1.86 -18.03
N ILE A 25 2.61 -1.11 -16.96
CA ILE A 25 2.32 0.33 -16.90
C ILE A 25 3.09 1.08 -18.00
N ILE A 26 4.40 0.79 -18.16
CA ILE A 26 5.23 1.42 -19.18
C ILE A 26 4.70 1.11 -20.59
N VAL A 27 4.33 -0.14 -20.87
CA VAL A 27 3.75 -0.54 -22.16
C VAL A 27 2.43 0.17 -22.42
N VAL A 28 1.55 0.25 -21.43
CA VAL A 28 0.27 0.97 -21.52
C VAL A 28 0.49 2.47 -21.77
N SER A 29 1.44 3.10 -21.08
CA SER A 29 1.79 4.51 -21.31
C SER A 29 2.28 4.76 -22.75
N ILE A 30 3.07 3.84 -23.31
CA ILE A 30 3.54 3.93 -24.70
C ILE A 30 2.37 3.73 -25.67
N PHE A 31 1.47 2.77 -25.40
CA PHE A 31 0.28 2.52 -26.23
C PHE A 31 -0.68 3.71 -26.25
N LEU A 32 -0.84 4.40 -25.11
CA LEU A 32 -1.59 5.65 -24.96
C LEU A 32 -0.90 6.87 -25.61
N ARG A 33 0.22 6.68 -26.31
CA ARG A 33 1.02 7.72 -26.99
C ARG A 33 1.49 8.84 -26.07
N TRP A 34 1.74 8.55 -24.80
CA TRP A 34 2.38 9.52 -23.91
C TRP A 34 3.80 9.83 -24.40
N ASP A 35 4.26 11.06 -24.18
CA ASP A 35 5.63 11.44 -24.54
C ASP A 35 6.63 10.56 -23.79
N LYS A 36 7.45 9.83 -24.54
CA LYS A 36 8.46 8.91 -24.03
C LYS A 36 9.42 9.61 -23.06
N LYS A 37 9.72 10.90 -23.26
CA LYS A 37 10.57 11.69 -22.36
C LYS A 37 9.90 11.90 -21.01
N VAL A 38 8.59 12.18 -21.00
CA VAL A 38 7.80 12.34 -19.78
C VAL A 38 7.70 11.03 -19.03
N VAL A 39 7.40 9.93 -19.72
CA VAL A 39 7.36 8.58 -19.11
C VAL A 39 8.71 8.22 -18.50
N ALA A 40 9.82 8.44 -19.23
CA ALA A 40 11.16 8.17 -18.72
C ALA A 40 11.51 9.04 -17.50
N ALA A 41 11.19 10.33 -17.54
CA ALA A 41 11.41 11.23 -16.41
C ALA A 41 10.62 10.79 -15.17
N VAL A 42 9.35 10.43 -15.32
CA VAL A 42 8.51 9.92 -14.22
C VAL A 42 9.11 8.62 -13.66
N VAL A 43 9.48 7.67 -14.51
CA VAL A 43 10.07 6.39 -14.06
C VAL A 43 11.38 6.63 -13.29
N ILE A 44 12.25 7.52 -13.77
CA ILE A 44 13.52 7.85 -13.11
C ILE A 44 13.25 8.53 -11.76
N VAL A 45 12.38 9.55 -11.73
CA VAL A 45 12.04 10.27 -10.50
C VAL A 45 11.45 9.33 -9.45
N PHE A 46 10.48 8.48 -9.84
CA PHE A 46 9.90 7.49 -8.93
C PHE A 46 10.93 6.45 -8.48
N GLY A 47 11.77 5.94 -9.38
CA GLY A 47 12.81 4.97 -9.04
C GLY A 47 13.80 5.53 -8.03
N LEU A 48 14.31 6.74 -8.27
CA LEU A 48 15.23 7.43 -7.35
C LEU A 48 14.56 7.75 -6.01
N ALA A 49 13.30 8.22 -6.04
CA ALA A 49 12.55 8.49 -4.82
C ALA A 49 12.35 7.22 -3.99
N THR A 50 11.90 6.12 -4.59
CA THR A 50 11.72 4.83 -3.89
C THR A 50 13.04 4.35 -3.28
N GLN A 51 14.16 4.47 -4.00
CA GLN A 51 15.47 4.09 -3.49
C GLN A 51 15.93 4.99 -2.33
N ALA A 52 15.68 6.30 -2.42
CA ALA A 52 15.99 7.26 -1.36
C ALA A 52 15.16 6.98 -0.09
N PHE A 53 13.86 6.71 -0.23
CA PHE A 53 13.01 6.32 0.90
C PHE A 53 13.45 4.97 1.50
N GLY A 54 13.79 3.99 0.67
CA GLY A 54 14.32 2.71 1.13
C GLY A 54 15.62 2.88 1.94
N GLY A 55 16.53 3.74 1.46
CA GLY A 55 17.75 4.11 2.16
C GLY A 55 17.48 4.83 3.47
N ALA A 56 16.56 5.80 3.49
CA ALA A 56 16.17 6.51 4.72
C ALA A 56 15.58 5.55 5.76
N ILE A 57 14.69 4.64 5.35
CA ILE A 57 14.11 3.62 6.24
C ILE A 57 15.19 2.67 6.75
N ALA A 58 16.14 2.27 5.90
CA ALA A 58 17.27 1.43 6.32
C ALA A 58 18.18 2.14 7.34
N LEU A 59 18.46 3.43 7.14
CA LEU A 59 19.24 4.25 8.09
C LEU A 59 18.51 4.43 9.43
N ILE A 60 17.20 4.69 9.37
CA ILE A 60 16.33 4.79 10.55
C ILE A 60 16.32 3.43 11.28
N GLY A 61 16.17 2.32 10.56
CA GLY A 61 16.13 0.96 11.10
C GLY A 61 17.47 0.43 11.61
N ALA A 62 18.60 0.97 11.13
CA ALA A 62 19.93 0.61 11.61
C ALA A 62 20.17 1.00 13.08
N VAL A 63 19.41 1.97 13.60
CA VAL A 63 19.46 2.37 15.00
C VAL A 63 18.26 1.77 15.75
N PRO A 64 18.44 0.69 16.53
CA PRO A 64 17.33 -0.11 17.06
C PRO A 64 16.37 0.64 18.00
N ILE A 65 16.83 1.71 18.65
CA ILE A 65 16.00 2.51 19.58
C ILE A 65 15.40 3.72 18.86
N ILE A 66 16.21 4.45 18.08
CA ILE A 66 15.79 5.69 17.41
C ILE A 66 14.84 5.39 16.25
N GLY A 67 15.05 4.29 15.53
CA GLY A 67 14.25 3.91 14.38
C GLY A 67 12.75 3.81 14.69
N PRO A 68 12.34 2.95 15.63
CA PRO A 68 10.95 2.86 16.08
C PRO A 68 10.40 4.17 16.65
N LEU A 69 11.23 4.98 17.31
CA LEU A 69 10.81 6.27 17.85
C LEU A 69 10.46 7.27 16.74
N ILE A 70 11.31 7.42 15.72
CA ILE A 70 11.06 8.33 14.59
C ILE A 70 9.81 7.90 13.83
N VAL A 71 9.69 6.59 13.54
CA VAL A 71 8.52 6.07 12.83
C VAL A 71 7.25 6.35 13.63
N LYS A 72 7.24 6.11 14.95
CA LYS A 72 6.09 6.43 15.80
C LYS A 72 5.80 7.93 15.84
N ALA A 73 6.83 8.77 15.95
CA ALA A 73 6.70 10.22 16.01
C ALA A 73 6.05 10.82 14.76
N ILE A 74 6.27 10.22 13.58
CA ILE A 74 5.63 10.65 12.31
C ILE A 74 4.28 9.96 12.12
N THR A 75 4.20 8.67 12.43
CA THR A 75 3.00 7.85 12.16
C THR A 75 1.83 8.24 13.05
N LEU A 76 2.07 8.52 14.34
CA LEU A 76 1.03 8.94 15.28
C LEU A 76 0.28 10.21 14.83
N PRO A 77 0.95 11.35 14.56
CA PRO A 77 0.26 12.55 14.10
C PRO A 77 -0.40 12.33 12.74
N PHE A 78 0.22 11.58 11.83
CA PHE A 78 -0.38 11.25 10.54
C PHE A 78 -1.71 10.48 10.71
N ILE A 79 -1.73 9.43 11.52
CA ILE A 79 -2.95 8.65 11.80
C ILE A 79 -4.03 9.51 12.45
N LEU A 80 -3.66 10.39 13.38
CA LEU A 80 -4.60 11.30 14.03
C LEU A 80 -5.21 12.29 13.05
N VAL A 81 -4.40 12.87 12.16
CA VAL A 81 -4.89 13.79 11.12
C VAL A 81 -5.84 13.08 10.18
N VAL A 82 -5.47 11.91 9.66
CA VAL A 82 -6.30 11.15 8.72
C VAL A 82 -7.62 10.72 9.37
N ASN A 83 -7.60 10.22 10.61
CA ASN A 83 -8.83 9.87 11.34
C ASN A 83 -9.69 11.10 11.64
N GLY A 84 -9.06 12.20 12.05
CA GLY A 84 -9.74 13.48 12.28
C GLY A 84 -10.48 13.95 11.03
N ILE A 85 -9.82 13.91 9.87
CA ILE A 85 -10.46 14.22 8.57
C ILE A 85 -11.62 13.27 8.30
N GLY A 86 -11.45 11.97 8.51
CA GLY A 86 -12.51 10.98 8.35
C GLY A 86 -13.75 11.28 9.21
N TYR A 87 -13.55 11.70 10.46
CA TYR A 87 -14.64 12.11 11.35
C TYR A 87 -15.27 13.44 10.93
N LEU A 88 -14.48 14.43 10.50
CA LEU A 88 -15.01 15.69 9.99
C LEU A 88 -15.87 15.47 8.75
N VAL A 89 -15.38 14.69 7.78
CA VAL A 89 -16.13 14.32 6.58
C VAL A 89 -17.42 13.60 6.96
N THR A 90 -17.36 12.64 7.90
CA THR A 90 -18.55 11.95 8.42
C THR A 90 -19.53 12.93 9.04
N PHE A 91 -19.05 13.86 9.88
CA PHE A 91 -19.88 14.85 10.57
C PHE A 91 -20.60 15.78 9.58
N PHE A 92 -19.87 16.30 8.58
CA PHE A 92 -20.46 17.14 7.53
C PHE A 92 -21.44 16.36 6.65
N ALA A 93 -21.15 15.10 6.32
CA ALA A 93 -22.06 14.24 5.57
C ALA A 93 -23.37 14.00 6.33
N LEU A 94 -23.30 13.75 7.64
CA LEU A 94 -24.47 13.59 8.50
C LEU A 94 -25.30 14.88 8.59
N ARG A 95 -24.64 16.05 8.71
CA ARG A 95 -25.33 17.35 8.69
C ARG A 95 -26.04 17.64 7.37
N ARG A 96 -25.51 17.16 6.25
CA ARG A 96 -26.14 17.31 4.92
C ARG A 96 -27.18 16.25 4.58
N GLY A 97 -27.53 15.38 5.52
CA GLY A 97 -28.60 14.38 5.34
C GLY A 97 -28.14 13.04 4.73
N TYR A 98 -26.85 12.83 4.46
CA TYR A 98 -26.28 11.59 3.91
C TYR A 98 -26.17 10.45 4.94
N LYS A 99 -27.12 10.34 5.89
CA LYS A 99 -27.09 9.36 6.98
C LYS A 99 -27.04 7.93 6.46
N ILE A 100 -27.83 7.61 5.42
CA ILE A 100 -27.89 6.28 4.83
C ILE A 100 -26.57 5.92 4.13
N ASP A 101 -25.93 6.87 3.45
CA ASP A 101 -24.66 6.60 2.76
C ASP A 101 -23.49 6.41 3.73
N VAL A 102 -23.47 7.19 4.81
CA VAL A 102 -22.53 6.98 5.93
C VAL A 102 -22.77 5.62 6.60
N MET A 103 -24.03 5.21 6.78
CA MET A 103 -24.35 3.90 7.35
C MET A 103 -23.93 2.77 6.42
N LYS A 104 -24.25 2.86 5.12
CA LYS A 104 -23.88 1.88 4.10
C LYS A 104 -22.36 1.71 4.01
N SER A 105 -21.59 2.78 4.05
CA SER A 105 -20.13 2.69 4.02
C SER A 105 -19.56 1.99 5.26
N ARG A 106 -20.11 2.27 6.45
CA ARG A 106 -19.72 1.58 7.68
C ARG A 106 -20.11 0.10 7.68
N VAL A 107 -21.31 -0.23 7.22
CA VAL A 107 -21.76 -1.62 7.09
C VAL A 107 -20.85 -2.38 6.10
N LEU A 108 -20.53 -1.79 4.95
CA LEU A 108 -19.63 -2.38 3.96
C LEU A 108 -18.26 -2.70 4.56
N ILE A 109 -17.65 -1.74 5.26
CA ILE A 109 -16.34 -1.93 5.90
C ILE A 109 -16.40 -3.02 6.97
N SER A 110 -17.43 -3.02 7.82
CA SER A 110 -17.62 -4.06 8.84
C SER A 110 -17.81 -5.44 8.24
N SER A 111 -18.65 -5.58 7.21
CA SER A 111 -18.86 -6.84 6.51
C SER A 111 -17.58 -7.34 5.84
N PHE A 112 -16.80 -6.45 5.22
CA PHE A 112 -15.50 -6.78 4.65
C PHE A 112 -14.52 -7.28 5.72
N LEU A 113 -14.42 -6.58 6.85
CA LEU A 113 -13.59 -6.99 7.98
C LEU A 113 -13.95 -8.37 8.51
N VAL A 114 -15.25 -8.63 8.71
CA VAL A 114 -15.74 -9.95 9.12
C VAL A 114 -15.36 -11.01 8.09
N GLY A 115 -15.54 -10.75 6.80
CA GLY A 115 -15.16 -11.67 5.73
C GLY A 115 -13.66 -11.97 5.71
N VAL A 116 -12.81 -10.96 5.88
CA VAL A 116 -11.34 -11.13 5.96
C VAL A 116 -10.95 -11.95 7.19
N ILE A 117 -11.57 -11.69 8.35
CA ILE A 117 -11.31 -12.45 9.58
C ILE A 117 -11.72 -13.91 9.39
N LEU A 118 -12.93 -14.17 8.88
CA LEU A 118 -13.41 -15.54 8.62
C LEU A 118 -12.51 -16.27 7.62
N GLY A 119 -12.13 -15.62 6.52
CA GLY A 119 -11.21 -16.18 5.54
C GLY A 119 -9.83 -16.50 6.12
N PHE A 120 -9.30 -15.64 6.98
CA PHE A 120 -8.03 -15.89 7.68
C PHE A 120 -8.11 -17.08 8.64
N VAL A 121 -9.19 -17.19 9.42
CA VAL A 121 -9.40 -18.31 10.34
C VAL A 121 -9.55 -19.62 9.56
N LEU A 122 -10.42 -19.66 8.55
CA LEU A 122 -10.65 -20.85 7.73
C LEU A 122 -9.40 -21.28 6.97
N GLY A 123 -8.67 -20.33 6.37
CA GLY A 123 -7.44 -20.60 5.64
C GLY A 123 -6.26 -21.03 6.52
N ARG A 124 -6.36 -20.90 7.85
CA ARG A 124 -5.37 -21.41 8.81
C ARG A 124 -5.73 -22.79 9.35
N LEU A 125 -7.02 -23.17 9.26
CA LEU A 125 -7.54 -24.47 9.71
C LEU A 125 -7.43 -25.56 8.63
N ILE A 126 -7.38 -25.15 7.36
CA ILE A 126 -7.10 -26.00 6.18
C ILE A 126 -5.59 -26.04 5.93
#